data_AF-A0A7S3QKF4-F1
#
_entry.id   AF-A0A7S3QKF4-F1
#
_cell.length_a   1.000
_cell.length_b   1.000
_cell.length_c   1.000
_cell.angle_alpha   90.00
_cell.angle_beta   90.00
_cell.angle_gamma   90.00
#
_symmetry.space_group_name_H-M   'P 1'
#
loop_
_entity.id
_entity.type
_entity.pdbx_description
1 polymer ?
#
loop_
_entity_poly.entity_id
_entity_poly.type
_entity_poly.pdbx_seq_one_letter_code
_entity_poly.pdbx_strand_id
1 'polypeptide(L)'
;MPIGEAFFKHLKPRRVPALVRRALRNLDSGQYAVPASYQVLLKFPAEELKNMQRRPMKVMLPENRLMHKFYMRHPEARLEPVPLQSFEPPIAKQFAIRQLQLMQQGKGKFSEDEAFALTEKEFMGRIQVLASHRGGAPARLNLVQQDEGRYLAEALEEVAARKQ
;
A
#
# COMPACT_ATOMS: atom_id res chain seq x y z
N MET A 1 12.77 -69.46 -1.79
CA MET A 1 11.64 -68.50 -1.74
C MET A 1 12.17 -67.19 -1.17
N PRO A 2 12.45 -66.15 -1.97
CA PRO A 2 12.88 -64.86 -1.41
C PRO A 2 11.64 -64.03 -1.00
N ILE A 3 11.53 -63.76 0.29
CA ILE A 3 10.55 -62.84 0.89
C ILE A 3 11.16 -61.44 0.76
N GLY A 4 10.78 -60.65 -0.26
CA GLY A 4 11.40 -59.34 -0.43
C GLY A 4 10.75 -58.30 -1.36
N GLU A 5 9.66 -58.60 -2.07
CA GLU A 5 9.20 -57.71 -3.17
C GLU A 5 7.87 -56.97 -2.97
N ALA A 6 7.16 -57.18 -1.85
CA ALA A 6 5.76 -56.73 -1.75
C ALA A 6 5.48 -55.53 -0.82
N PHE A 7 6.45 -54.95 -0.10
CA PHE A 7 6.10 -54.03 0.99
C PHE A 7 5.96 -52.54 0.60
N PHE A 8 6.45 -52.10 -0.57
CA PHE A 8 6.55 -50.66 -0.89
C PHE A 8 5.72 -50.19 -2.09
N LYS A 9 4.76 -50.98 -2.60
CA LYS A 9 3.98 -50.60 -3.80
C LYS A 9 2.84 -49.59 -3.55
N HIS A 10 2.55 -49.22 -2.29
CA HIS A 10 1.37 -48.41 -1.96
C HIS A 10 1.69 -46.98 -1.48
N LEU A 11 2.96 -46.69 -1.22
CA LEU A 11 3.38 -45.35 -0.82
C LEU A 11 3.81 -44.59 -2.07
N LYS A 12 2.89 -43.86 -2.71
CA LYS A 12 3.29 -42.81 -3.66
C LYS A 12 4.22 -41.86 -2.90
N PRO A 13 5.51 -41.73 -3.25
CA PRO A 13 6.40 -40.83 -2.52
C PRO A 13 5.90 -39.42 -2.74
N ARG A 14 5.34 -38.81 -1.69
CA ARG A 14 5.00 -37.39 -1.69
C ARG A 14 6.33 -36.63 -1.69
N ARG A 15 6.82 -36.31 -2.89
CA ARG A 15 7.95 -35.42 -3.15
C ARG A 15 7.56 -34.06 -2.52
N VAL A 16 8.37 -33.41 -1.70
CA VAL A 16 9.76 -33.02 -1.97
C VAL A 16 10.53 -32.97 -0.63
N PRO A 17 11.56 -33.81 -0.38
CA PRO A 17 12.52 -33.46 0.65
C PRO A 17 13.24 -32.18 0.21
N ALA A 18 13.34 -31.18 1.09
CA ALA A 18 14.06 -29.93 0.82
C ALA A 18 15.40 -30.23 0.12
N LEU A 19 15.77 -29.41 -0.88
CA LEU A 19 16.98 -29.61 -1.69
C LEU A 19 18.20 -29.92 -0.83
N VAL A 20 18.32 -29.25 0.32
CA VAL A 20 19.35 -29.49 1.34
C VAL A 20 19.34 -30.93 1.83
N ARG A 21 18.19 -31.48 2.27
CA ARG A 21 18.09 -32.89 2.71
C ARG A 21 18.47 -33.88 1.60
N ARG A 22 18.15 -33.57 0.33
CA ARG A 22 18.56 -34.40 -0.80
C ARG A 22 20.06 -34.31 -1.05
N ALA A 23 20.65 -33.13 -0.94
CA ALA A 23 22.08 -32.91 -1.07
C ALA A 23 22.86 -33.62 0.05
N LEU A 24 22.41 -33.51 1.31
CA LEU A 24 23.00 -34.23 2.45
C LEU A 24 22.99 -35.74 2.21
N ARG A 25 21.83 -36.31 1.83
CA ARG A 25 21.70 -37.74 1.52
C ARG A 25 22.61 -38.22 0.38
N ASN A 26 22.82 -37.38 -0.63
CA ASN A 26 23.71 -37.69 -1.75
C ASN A 26 25.20 -37.61 -1.34
N LEU A 27 25.56 -36.73 -0.41
CA LEU A 27 26.92 -36.67 0.12
C LEU A 27 27.20 -37.86 1.04
N ASP A 28 26.22 -38.27 1.85
CA ASP A 28 26.30 -39.45 2.71
C ASP A 28 26.51 -40.76 1.93
N SER A 29 26.10 -40.81 0.65
CA SER A 29 26.31 -42.00 -0.20
C SER A 29 27.76 -42.15 -0.68
N GLY A 30 28.63 -41.17 -0.45
CA GLY A 30 30.04 -41.18 -0.85
C GLY A 30 30.28 -41.07 -2.36
N GLN A 31 29.23 -40.85 -3.16
CA GLN A 31 29.31 -40.78 -4.62
C GLN A 31 29.69 -39.39 -5.15
N TYR A 32 29.66 -38.36 -4.31
CA TYR A 32 29.84 -36.96 -4.71
C TYR A 32 30.89 -36.26 -3.84
N ALA A 33 31.63 -35.33 -4.44
CA ALA A 33 32.59 -34.49 -3.72
C ALA A 33 31.85 -33.49 -2.81
N VAL A 34 32.39 -33.27 -1.61
CA VAL A 34 31.81 -32.34 -0.62
C VAL A 34 31.99 -30.88 -1.10
N PRO A 35 30.91 -30.13 -1.33
CA PRO A 35 31.01 -28.73 -1.76
C PRO A 35 31.44 -27.83 -0.59
N ALA A 36 32.13 -26.72 -0.89
CA ALA A 36 32.58 -25.76 0.13
C ALA A 36 31.43 -25.17 0.98
N SER A 37 30.24 -25.04 0.40
CA SER A 37 29.04 -24.55 1.08
C SER A 37 28.44 -25.54 2.09
N TYR A 38 28.89 -26.81 2.11
CA TYR A 38 28.37 -27.84 3.02
C TYR A 38 28.55 -27.45 4.49
N GLN A 39 29.72 -26.93 4.85
CA GLN A 39 30.00 -26.50 6.23
C GLN A 39 29.10 -25.34 6.66
N VAL A 40 28.76 -24.44 5.73
CA VAL A 40 27.86 -23.30 5.99
C VAL A 40 26.44 -23.79 6.22
N LEU A 41 25.96 -24.75 5.40
CA LEU A 41 24.62 -25.33 5.52
C LEU A 41 24.42 -26.12 6.83
N LEU A 42 25.47 -26.78 7.34
CA LEU A 42 25.41 -27.47 8.64
C LEU A 42 25.41 -26.48 9.81
N LYS A 43 26.19 -25.41 9.70
CA LYS A 43 26.26 -24.36 10.75
C LYS A 43 25.00 -23.51 10.79
N PHE A 44 24.39 -23.23 9.64
CA PHE A 44 23.22 -22.37 9.49
C PHE A 44 22.11 -23.12 8.73
N PRO A 45 21.40 -24.06 9.38
CA PRO A 45 20.29 -24.74 8.75
C PRO A 45 19.17 -23.74 8.43
N ALA A 46 18.58 -23.87 7.25
CA ALA A 46 17.41 -23.07 6.89
C ALA A 46 16.23 -23.44 7.80
N GLU A 47 15.56 -22.45 8.36
CA GLU A 47 14.39 -22.67 9.20
C GLU A 47 13.29 -23.33 8.36
N GLU A 48 12.69 -24.39 8.92
CA GLU A 48 11.57 -25.04 8.27
C GLU A 48 10.38 -24.08 8.28
N LEU A 49 10.07 -23.52 7.11
CA LEU A 49 8.82 -22.79 6.91
C LEU A 49 7.69 -23.75 7.23
N LYS A 50 7.09 -23.60 8.42
CA LYS A 50 5.86 -24.31 8.79
C LYS A 50 4.89 -24.09 7.64
N ASN A 51 4.61 -25.17 6.89
CA ASN A 51 3.81 -25.15 5.66
C ASN A 51 2.71 -24.10 5.79
N MET A 52 2.85 -23.00 5.05
CA MET A 52 1.91 -21.88 5.04
C MET A 52 0.60 -22.35 4.39
N GLN A 53 -0.11 -23.26 5.06
CA GLN A 53 -1.49 -23.54 4.76
C GLN A 53 -2.29 -22.37 5.30
N ARG A 54 -2.54 -21.41 4.41
CA ARG A 54 -3.77 -20.64 4.21
C ARG A 54 -3.42 -19.41 3.37
N ARG A 55 -4.41 -18.92 2.62
CA ARG A 55 -4.32 -17.61 1.94
C ARG A 55 -3.78 -16.58 2.94
N PRO A 56 -2.85 -15.70 2.54
CA PRO A 56 -2.33 -14.67 3.44
C PRO A 56 -3.49 -13.86 4.03
N MET A 57 -3.46 -13.63 5.34
CA MET A 57 -4.47 -12.81 6.00
C MET A 57 -4.32 -11.35 5.56
N LYS A 58 -5.44 -10.69 5.28
CA LYS A 58 -5.44 -9.26 4.99
C LYS A 58 -5.17 -8.49 6.28
N VAL A 59 -4.03 -7.83 6.37
CA VAL A 59 -3.70 -6.94 7.49
C VAL A 59 -4.54 -5.67 7.36
N MET A 60 -5.41 -5.42 8.34
CA MET A 60 -6.27 -4.23 8.40
C MET A 60 -5.91 -3.45 9.66
N LEU A 61 -5.53 -2.19 9.49
CA LEU A 61 -5.26 -1.27 10.59
C LEU A 61 -6.56 -0.57 11.01
N PRO A 62 -6.73 -0.22 12.30
CA PRO A 62 -7.95 0.43 12.79
C PRO A 62 -8.18 1.80 12.15
N GLU A 63 -7.12 2.55 11.83
CA GLU A 63 -7.20 3.85 11.15
C GLU A 63 -7.71 3.75 9.71
N ASN A 64 -7.63 2.59 9.06
CA ASN A 64 -8.02 2.43 7.65
C ASN A 64 -9.50 2.81 7.42
N ARG A 65 -10.37 2.52 8.39
CA ARG A 65 -11.80 2.87 8.33
C ARG A 65 -12.02 4.39 8.42
N LEU A 66 -11.27 5.05 9.30
CA LEU A 66 -11.34 6.49 9.53
C LEU A 66 -10.81 7.27 8.33
N MET A 67 -9.71 6.81 7.74
CA MET A 67 -9.18 7.37 6.49
C MET A 67 -10.21 7.32 5.36
N HIS A 68 -10.96 6.22 5.24
CA HIS A 68 -12.01 6.13 4.23
C HIS A 68 -13.12 7.18 4.43
N LYS A 69 -13.57 7.40 5.68
CA LYS A 69 -14.51 8.48 6.01
C LYS A 69 -13.94 9.85 5.67
N PHE A 70 -12.67 10.09 6.00
CA PHE A 70 -11.98 11.33 5.66
C PHE A 70 -11.96 11.59 4.15
N TYR A 71 -11.61 10.59 3.32
CA TYR A 71 -11.61 10.75 1.86
C TYR A 71 -13.01 10.95 1.24
N MET A 72 -14.07 10.48 1.90
CA MET A 72 -15.44 10.74 1.45
C MET A 72 -15.84 12.20 1.66
N ARG A 73 -15.32 12.83 2.72
CA ARG A 73 -15.58 14.24 3.04
C ARG A 73 -14.63 15.19 2.32
N HIS A 74 -13.37 14.79 2.19
CA HIS A 74 -12.28 15.52 1.55
C HIS A 74 -11.68 14.71 0.40
N PRO A 75 -12.37 14.64 -0.76
CA PRO A 75 -11.88 13.89 -1.91
C PRO A 75 -10.56 14.46 -2.47
N GLU A 76 -10.26 15.74 -2.25
CA GLU A 76 -9.00 16.40 -2.60
C GLU A 76 -7.76 15.72 -2.01
N ALA A 77 -7.86 15.14 -0.81
CA ALA A 77 -6.73 14.50 -0.16
C ALA A 77 -6.25 13.22 -0.89
N ARG A 78 -7.05 12.66 -1.81
CA ARG A 78 -6.61 11.54 -2.66
C ARG A 78 -5.55 11.93 -3.69
N LEU A 79 -5.47 13.23 -4.00
CA LEU A 79 -4.53 13.79 -4.99
C LEU A 79 -3.26 14.34 -4.32
N GLU A 80 -3.18 14.27 -2.99
CA GLU A 80 -2.01 14.69 -2.24
C GLU A 80 -0.78 13.88 -2.70
N PRO A 81 0.31 14.53 -3.13
CA PRO A 81 1.53 13.83 -3.51
C PRO A 81 2.15 13.19 -2.27
N VAL A 82 2.40 11.87 -2.31
CA VAL A 82 2.98 11.13 -1.18
C VAL A 82 4.50 10.99 -1.38
N PRO A 83 5.33 11.73 -0.62
CA PRO A 83 6.78 11.56 -0.66
C PRO A 83 7.20 10.22 -0.04
N LEU A 84 7.53 9.25 -0.90
CA LEU A 84 7.95 7.89 -0.48
C LEU A 84 9.28 7.86 0.30
N GLN A 85 10.09 8.92 0.19
CA GLN A 85 11.37 9.05 0.90
C GLN A 85 11.22 9.66 2.30
N SER A 86 10.07 10.27 2.59
CA SER A 86 9.84 10.90 3.89
C SER A 86 9.20 9.91 4.87
N PHE A 87 9.51 10.08 6.15
CA PHE A 87 8.83 9.36 7.23
C PHE A 87 7.49 10.00 7.62
N GLU A 88 7.16 11.15 7.05
CA GLU A 88 5.92 11.85 7.36
C GLU A 88 4.74 11.18 6.65
N PRO A 89 3.72 10.72 7.40
CA PRO A 89 2.57 10.10 6.78
C PRO A 89 1.69 11.17 6.10
N PRO A 90 0.89 10.78 5.07
CA PRO A 90 -0.07 11.68 4.42
C PRO A 90 -1.06 12.30 5.41
N ILE A 91 -1.63 13.47 5.07
CA ILE A 91 -2.54 14.19 5.95
C ILE A 91 -3.73 13.31 6.38
N ALA A 92 -4.28 12.50 5.47
CA ALA A 92 -5.36 11.57 5.79
C ALA A 92 -5.00 10.57 6.91
N LYS A 93 -3.76 10.08 6.92
CA LYS A 93 -3.28 9.14 7.94
C LYS A 93 -2.99 9.87 9.26
N GLN A 94 -2.41 11.08 9.21
CA GLN A 94 -2.22 11.92 10.40
C GLN A 94 -3.56 12.22 11.07
N PHE A 95 -4.56 12.60 10.28
CA PHE A 95 -5.92 12.86 10.73
C PHE A 95 -6.54 11.64 11.42
N ALA A 96 -6.49 10.48 10.77
CA ALA A 96 -7.06 9.24 11.32
C ALA A 96 -6.37 8.80 12.62
N ILE A 97 -5.05 8.93 12.72
CA ILE A 97 -4.29 8.64 13.96
C ILE A 97 -4.73 9.62 15.06
N ARG A 98 -4.85 10.91 14.76
CA ARG A 98 -5.28 11.91 15.73
C ARG A 98 -6.71 11.66 16.22
N GLN A 99 -7.62 11.31 15.32
CA GLN A 99 -9.01 10.97 15.67
C GLN A 99 -9.05 9.76 16.60
N LEU A 100 -8.26 8.73 16.29
CA LEU A 100 -8.13 7.53 17.10
C LEU A 100 -7.55 7.84 18.49
N GLN A 101 -6.57 8.75 18.57
CA GLN A 101 -6.04 9.24 19.86
C GLN A 101 -7.11 9.93 20.70
N LEU A 102 -7.92 10.82 20.13
CA LEU A 102 -9.00 11.49 20.85
C LEU A 102 -10.04 10.49 21.38
N MET A 103 -10.39 9.50 20.57
CA MET A 103 -11.31 8.43 20.97
C MET A 103 -10.73 7.60 22.14
N GLN A 104 -9.43 7.29 22.11
CA GLN A 104 -8.76 6.55 23.18
C GLN A 104 -8.61 7.38 24.47
N GLN A 105 -8.16 8.63 24.37
CA GLN A 105 -7.97 9.53 25.52
C GLN A 105 -9.29 9.85 26.20
N GLY A 106 -10.37 10.00 25.42
CA GLY A 106 -11.71 10.19 25.96
C GLY A 106 -12.30 8.98 26.68
N LYS A 107 -11.63 7.82 26.71
CA LYS A 107 -12.18 6.54 27.23
C LYS A 107 -13.58 6.23 26.67
N GLY A 108 -13.82 6.55 25.39
CA GLY A 108 -15.14 6.37 24.76
C GLY A 108 -16.17 7.47 25.03
N LYS A 109 -15.80 8.59 25.67
CA LYS A 109 -16.68 9.77 25.81
C LYS A 109 -16.96 10.47 24.49
N PHE A 110 -16.02 10.43 23.56
CA PHE A 110 -16.20 11.02 22.24
C PHE A 110 -16.74 9.95 21.29
N SER A 111 -17.90 10.23 20.71
CA SER A 111 -18.39 9.47 19.56
C SER A 111 -17.43 9.65 18.38
N GLU A 112 -17.47 8.72 17.42
CA GLU A 112 -16.60 8.80 16.23
C GLU A 112 -16.81 10.11 15.46
N ASP A 113 -18.05 10.61 15.41
CA ASP A 113 -18.42 11.83 14.70
C ASP A 113 -18.01 13.10 15.46
N GLU A 114 -18.10 13.10 16.80
CA GLU A 114 -17.56 14.19 17.63
C GLU A 114 -16.04 14.27 17.53
N ALA A 115 -15.35 13.12 17.60
CA ALA A 115 -13.91 13.05 17.42
C ALA A 115 -13.51 13.52 16.00
N PHE A 116 -14.32 13.19 14.99
CA PHE A 116 -14.14 13.69 13.63
C PHE A 116 -14.25 15.22 13.58
N ALA A 117 -15.29 15.82 14.17
CA ALA A 117 -15.48 17.26 14.16
C ALA A 117 -14.36 18.02 14.92
N LEU A 118 -13.86 17.46 16.01
CA LEU A 118 -12.75 18.04 16.76
C LEU A 118 -11.44 17.99 15.97
N THR A 119 -11.14 16.84 15.36
CA THR A 119 -9.96 16.70 14.50
C THR A 119 -10.03 17.53 13.23
N GLU A 120 -11.22 17.69 12.65
CA GLU A 120 -11.46 18.58 11.52
C GLU A 120 -11.06 20.01 11.87
N LYS A 121 -11.49 20.51 13.04
CA LYS A 121 -11.10 21.84 13.55
C LYS A 121 -9.59 21.98 13.72
N GLU A 122 -8.90 20.98 14.25
CA GLU A 122 -7.43 20.99 14.40
C GLU A 122 -6.70 21.01 13.04
N PHE A 123 -7.25 20.34 12.03
CA PHE A 123 -6.62 20.16 10.72
C PHE A 123 -7.13 21.11 9.63
N MET A 124 -8.11 21.98 9.93
CA MET A 124 -8.73 22.89 8.96
C MET A 124 -7.73 23.63 8.09
N GLY A 125 -6.65 24.17 8.67
CA GLY A 125 -5.62 24.88 7.92
C GLY A 125 -4.92 24.00 6.88
N ARG A 126 -4.60 22.76 7.23
CA ARG A 126 -3.96 21.80 6.30
C ARG A 126 -4.92 21.33 5.22
N ILE A 127 -6.19 21.10 5.59
CA ILE A 127 -7.26 20.72 4.66
C ILE A 127 -7.50 21.86 3.65
N GLN A 128 -7.49 23.11 4.09
CA GLN A 128 -7.62 24.26 3.19
C GLN A 128 -6.44 24.37 2.21
N VAL A 129 -5.22 24.08 2.64
CA VAL A 129 -4.07 24.02 1.73
C VAL A 129 -4.27 22.93 0.67
N LEU A 130 -4.72 21.73 1.07
CA LEU A 130 -5.06 20.66 0.12
C LEU A 130 -6.15 21.07 -0.87
N ALA A 131 -7.21 21.74 -0.39
CA ALA A 131 -8.27 22.26 -1.24
C ALA A 131 -7.78 23.36 -2.19
N SER A 132 -6.87 24.21 -1.74
CA SER A 132 -6.25 25.26 -2.57
C SER A 132 -5.38 24.68 -3.69
N HIS A 133 -4.68 23.57 -3.43
CA HIS A 133 -3.93 22.84 -4.46
C HIS A 133 -4.86 22.20 -5.51
N ARG A 134 -6.12 21.92 -5.15
CA ARG A 134 -7.19 21.53 -6.09
C ARG A 134 -7.67 22.68 -6.98
N GLY A 135 -7.37 23.93 -6.65
CA GLY A 135 -7.63 25.11 -7.47
C GLY A 135 -7.00 25.04 -8.87
N GLY A 136 -6.09 24.09 -9.12
CA GLY A 136 -5.44 23.93 -10.41
C GLY A 136 -6.27 23.33 -11.56
N ALA A 137 -7.52 22.90 -11.38
CA ALA A 137 -8.32 22.35 -12.49
C ALA A 137 -9.51 23.24 -12.90
N PRO A 138 -10.49 23.54 -12.04
CA PRO A 138 -11.58 24.44 -12.42
C PRO A 138 -11.12 25.89 -12.56
N ALA A 139 -10.16 26.37 -11.74
CA ALA A 139 -9.64 27.72 -11.90
C ALA A 139 -8.73 27.85 -13.14
N ARG A 140 -8.00 26.78 -13.51
CA ARG A 140 -7.27 26.75 -14.79
C ARG A 140 -8.21 26.73 -15.99
N LEU A 141 -9.28 25.93 -15.96
CA LEU A 141 -10.29 25.91 -17.02
C LEU A 141 -10.98 27.28 -17.16
N ASN A 142 -11.33 27.91 -16.05
CA ASN A 142 -11.91 29.26 -16.06
C ASN A 142 -10.94 30.31 -16.58
N LEU A 143 -9.64 30.21 -16.24
CA LEU A 143 -8.61 31.10 -16.76
C LEU A 143 -8.43 30.93 -18.27
N VAL A 144 -8.37 29.68 -18.74
CA VAL A 144 -8.27 29.37 -20.18
C VAL A 144 -9.50 29.89 -20.94
N GLN A 145 -10.71 29.70 -20.41
CA GLN A 145 -11.93 30.26 -21.02
C GLN A 145 -11.95 31.79 -21.06
N GLN A 146 -11.40 32.46 -20.05
CA GLN A 146 -11.27 33.93 -20.05
C GLN A 146 -10.27 34.42 -21.10
N ASP A 147 -9.13 33.73 -21.23
CA ASP A 147 -8.12 34.09 -22.23
C ASP A 147 -8.65 33.81 -23.65
N GLU A 148 -9.28 32.66 -23.89
CA GLU A 148 -9.94 32.34 -25.17
C GLU A 148 -11.01 33.38 -25.56
N GLY A 149 -11.80 33.85 -24.59
CA GLY A 149 -12.79 34.91 -24.81
C GLY A 149 -12.16 36.24 -25.24
N ARG A 150 -10.99 36.59 -24.69
CA ARG A 150 -10.26 37.80 -25.08
C ARG A 150 -9.71 37.69 -26.49
N TYR A 151 -9.06 36.58 -26.83
CA TYR A 151 -8.54 36.36 -28.18
C TYR A 151 -9.66 36.36 -29.23
N LEU A 152 -10.83 35.79 -28.90
CA LEU A 152 -11.98 35.81 -29.79
C LEU A 152 -12.49 37.25 -30.03
N ALA A 153 -12.57 38.06 -28.97
CA ALA A 153 -13.00 39.44 -29.08
C ALA A 153 -12.04 40.28 -29.95
N GLU A 154 -10.74 40.14 -29.72
CA GLU A 154 -9.69 40.83 -30.50
C GLU A 154 -9.74 40.41 -31.98
N ALA A 155 -9.85 39.11 -32.26
CA ALA A 155 -9.99 38.62 -33.63
C ALA A 155 -11.28 39.09 -34.32
N LEU A 156 -12.39 39.22 -33.59
CA LEU A 156 -13.64 39.76 -34.13
C LEU A 156 -13.53 41.25 -34.46
N GLU A 157 -12.83 42.03 -33.63
CA GLU A 157 -12.56 43.44 -33.90
C GLU A 157 -11.69 43.62 -35.15
N GLU A 158 -10.64 42.82 -35.31
CA GLU A 158 -9.79 42.83 -36.52
C GLU A 158 -10.59 42.48 -37.79
N VAL A 159 -11.45 41.47 -37.73
CA VAL A 159 -12.29 41.09 -38.88
C VAL A 159 -13.31 42.19 -39.22
N ALA A 160 -13.86 42.86 -38.21
CA ALA A 160 -14.78 43.98 -38.42
C ALA A 160 -14.06 45.18 -39.05
N ALA A 161 -12.84 45.50 -38.59
CA ALA A 161 -12.02 46.57 -39.16
C ALA A 161 -11.60 46.29 -40.61
N ARG A 162 -11.43 45.02 -40.99
CA ARG A 162 -11.03 44.60 -42.34
C ARG A 162 -12.17 44.59 -43.36
N LYS A 163 -13.43 44.69 -42.90
CA LYS A 163 -14.65 44.73 -43.73
C LYS A 163 -15.12 46.16 -44.05
N GLN A 164 -14.53 47.18 -43.43
CA GLN A 164 -14.74 48.59 -43.75
C GLN A 164 -13.73 49.05 -44.81
#